data_AF-A0A1X2FG82-F1
#
_entry.id   AF-A0A1X2FG82-F1
#
_cell.length_a   1.000
_cell.length_b   1.000
_cell.length_c   1.000
_cell.angle_alpha   90.00
_cell.angle_beta   90.00
_cell.angle_gamma   90.00
#
_symmetry.space_group_name_H-M   'P 1'
#
loop_
_entity.id
_entity.type
_entity.pdbx_description
1 polymer ?
#
loop_
_entity_poly.entity_id
_entity_poly.type
_entity_poly.pdbx_seq_one_letter_code
_entity_poly.pdbx_strand_id
1 'polypeptide(L)'
;MSSVQSFVLPDLGEGLTEAEIVTWFVSIGDTVDLNQIVAEVETAKASVELPSPYAGTVRALHAAEGETVAVGRPIIDIDTDDAAPEHQHQEKVAVLVGYGVAGEAVSRRGRRRQAEQVGAPSRPLSAGPQPPAPQQKMAKPPVRFLAKQNGVDLADIEGTGPKGEVTGGDVAAYLAAARDGQRHLIADASDGCESPPADEVHFGGVETRTPIKGVRKQTAAAMVASAFTAPHATEFVTVDVTASLELLERLRTHPAFAQTRLTPMVLIAKALLIALRSNPSLNSFWDEPAQEIVTKHYVNLGVAAATPRGLMVPNIKNADQMSLRELAAALNDLTGTARAGKTTPADLAKGTITITNVGVFGVDTGTPILNPDEAAILCVGAIRKRPWEHLGAIALRSVATLSLSFDHRLVDGEQGSRFLAEIGRILSDPFEMIALG
;
A
#
# COMPACT_ATOMS: atom_id res chain seq x y z
N MET A 1 -48.08 9.76 40.38
CA MET A 1 -48.35 8.57 39.53
C MET A 1 -46.98 8.31 38.94
N SER A 2 -46.23 7.34 39.46
CA SER A 2 -44.77 7.21 39.19
C SER A 2 -44.43 7.48 37.72
N SER A 3 -43.75 8.59 37.46
CA SER A 3 -43.28 9.01 36.14
C SER A 3 -41.99 8.25 35.82
N VAL A 4 -42.13 7.00 35.39
CA VAL A 4 -40.98 6.17 34.99
C VAL A 4 -40.54 6.55 33.58
N GLN A 5 -39.28 6.97 33.44
CA GLN A 5 -38.63 7.25 32.17
C GLN A 5 -37.62 6.14 31.85
N SER A 6 -37.75 5.53 30.68
CA SER A 6 -36.80 4.53 30.19
C SER A 6 -35.69 5.21 29.40
N PHE A 7 -34.44 5.03 29.84
CA PHE A 7 -33.26 5.43 29.08
C PHE A 7 -32.82 4.27 28.18
N VAL A 8 -32.75 4.55 26.88
CA VAL A 8 -32.33 3.59 25.86
C VAL A 8 -30.84 3.77 25.54
N LEU A 9 -30.17 2.68 25.17
CA LEU A 9 -28.79 2.73 24.71
C LEU A 9 -28.68 3.64 23.47
N PRO A 10 -27.97 4.78 23.54
CA PRO A 10 -27.81 5.68 22.40
C PRO A 10 -26.83 5.11 21.37
N ASP A 11 -26.82 5.65 20.16
CA ASP A 11 -25.78 5.35 19.17
C ASP A 11 -24.47 6.02 19.62
N LEU A 12 -23.48 5.19 19.99
CA LEU A 12 -22.19 5.61 20.53
C LEU A 12 -21.13 5.85 19.45
N GLY A 13 -21.50 5.78 18.16
CA GLY A 13 -20.65 6.20 17.05
C GLY A 13 -21.03 5.57 15.71
N GLU A 14 -21.02 6.37 14.64
CA GLU A 14 -21.17 6.04 13.21
C GLU A 14 -21.65 4.61 12.86
N GLY A 15 -22.86 4.22 13.31
CA GLY A 15 -23.52 2.98 12.89
C GLY A 15 -23.14 1.71 13.66
N LEU A 16 -22.77 1.82 14.94
CA LEU A 16 -22.65 0.65 15.82
C LEU A 16 -24.04 0.08 16.14
N THR A 17 -24.19 -1.25 16.07
CA THR A 17 -25.48 -1.93 16.23
C THR A 17 -25.73 -2.41 17.66
N GLU A 18 -24.68 -2.58 18.46
CA GLU A 18 -24.71 -3.15 19.80
C GLU A 18 -23.53 -2.68 20.66
N ALA A 19 -23.69 -2.73 21.99
CA ALA A 19 -22.65 -2.47 22.98
C ALA A 19 -22.80 -3.42 24.18
N GLU A 20 -21.70 -3.80 24.82
CA GLU A 20 -21.68 -4.62 26.03
C GLU A 20 -21.62 -3.75 27.28
N ILE A 21 -22.39 -4.09 28.32
CA ILE A 21 -22.32 -3.37 29.60
C ILE A 21 -21.18 -3.93 30.43
N VAL A 22 -20.11 -3.14 30.62
CA VAL A 22 -18.92 -3.57 31.38
C VAL A 22 -19.14 -3.44 32.88
N THR A 23 -19.71 -2.31 33.31
CA THR A 23 -19.90 -2.04 34.75
C THR A 23 -21.08 -1.11 34.96
N TRP A 24 -21.93 -1.43 35.94
CA TRP A 24 -22.95 -0.52 36.44
C TRP A 24 -22.41 0.25 37.65
N PHE A 25 -22.53 1.57 37.63
CA PHE A 25 -22.18 2.43 38.76
C PHE A 25 -23.37 2.72 39.69
N VAL A 26 -24.54 2.15 39.37
CA VAL A 26 -25.80 2.35 40.10
C VAL A 26 -26.54 1.03 40.28
N SER A 27 -27.26 0.90 41.38
CA SER A 27 -28.10 -0.26 41.72
C SER A 27 -29.59 0.11 41.76
N ILE A 28 -30.46 -0.90 41.66
CA ILE A 28 -31.91 -0.70 41.81
C ILE A 28 -32.19 -0.13 43.20
N GLY A 29 -32.87 1.03 43.25
CA GLY A 29 -33.16 1.79 44.46
C GLY A 29 -32.26 2.99 44.70
N ASP A 30 -31.18 3.17 43.92
CA ASP A 30 -30.29 4.32 44.06
C ASP A 30 -30.90 5.60 43.46
N THR A 31 -30.61 6.75 44.08
CA THR A 31 -30.95 8.07 43.53
C THR A 31 -29.83 8.53 42.61
N VAL A 32 -30.19 8.95 41.40
CA VAL A 32 -29.27 9.40 40.33
C VAL A 32 -29.54 10.86 40.00
N ASP A 33 -28.48 11.64 39.87
CA ASP A 33 -28.54 13.03 39.43
C ASP A 33 -28.46 13.17 37.91
N LEU A 34 -28.90 14.32 37.39
CA LEU A 34 -28.81 14.63 35.95
C LEU A 34 -27.35 14.64 35.49
N ASN A 35 -27.04 13.92 34.41
CA ASN A 35 -25.70 13.70 33.85
C ASN A 35 -24.73 12.88 34.72
N GLN A 36 -25.20 12.25 35.80
CA GLN A 36 -24.38 11.31 36.56
C GLN A 36 -24.08 10.06 35.74
N ILE A 37 -22.83 9.57 35.76
CA ILE A 37 -22.43 8.35 35.07
C ILE A 37 -23.12 7.15 35.72
N VAL A 38 -23.89 6.40 34.93
CA VAL A 38 -24.66 5.24 35.42
C VAL A 38 -24.07 3.90 34.99
N ALA A 39 -23.40 3.84 33.84
CA ALA A 39 -22.79 2.63 33.32
C ALA A 39 -21.58 2.95 32.44
N GLU A 40 -20.64 2.01 32.38
CA GLU A 40 -19.61 1.94 31.35
C GLU A 40 -20.00 0.86 30.34
N VAL A 41 -19.97 1.20 29.06
CA VAL A 41 -20.27 0.26 27.98
C VAL A 41 -19.10 0.17 27.00
N GLU A 42 -18.79 -1.06 26.57
CA GLU A 42 -17.74 -1.34 25.61
C GLU A 42 -18.36 -1.66 24.25
N THR A 43 -17.85 -0.98 23.23
CA THR A 43 -18.15 -1.26 21.83
C THR A 43 -16.93 -1.87 21.18
N ALA A 44 -17.07 -2.42 19.96
CA ALA A 44 -15.95 -2.94 19.18
C ALA A 44 -14.84 -1.91 18.86
N LYS A 45 -15.02 -0.62 19.21
CA LYS A 45 -14.09 0.47 18.92
C LYS A 45 -13.57 1.21 20.15
N ALA A 46 -14.35 1.30 21.22
CA ALA A 46 -14.01 2.04 22.44
C ALA A 46 -14.97 1.72 23.60
N SER A 47 -14.50 1.95 24.82
CA SER A 47 -15.32 2.03 26.03
C SER A 47 -15.82 3.46 26.24
N VAL A 48 -17.10 3.61 26.57
CA VAL A 48 -17.78 4.90 26.71
C VAL A 48 -18.59 4.91 28.00
N GLU A 49 -18.46 5.98 28.77
CA GLU A 49 -19.27 6.23 29.96
C GLU A 49 -20.64 6.80 29.57
N LEU A 50 -21.72 6.23 30.12
CA LEU A 50 -23.10 6.67 29.87
C LEU A 50 -23.58 7.57 31.00
N PRO A 51 -23.72 8.90 30.77
CA PRO A 51 -24.38 9.80 31.72
C PRO A 51 -25.91 9.64 31.66
N SER A 52 -26.57 9.67 32.82
CA SER A 52 -28.03 9.61 32.92
C SER A 52 -28.68 10.89 32.39
N PRO A 53 -29.66 10.81 31.47
CA PRO A 53 -30.43 11.97 31.01
C PRO A 53 -31.57 12.36 31.98
N TYR A 54 -31.80 11.59 33.04
CA TYR A 54 -32.89 11.81 34.00
C TYR A 54 -32.35 11.80 35.43
N ALA A 55 -32.91 12.66 36.29
CA ALA A 55 -32.69 12.62 37.74
C ALA A 55 -33.87 11.90 38.41
N GLY A 56 -33.59 11.01 39.36
CA GLY A 56 -34.62 10.22 40.03
C GLY A 56 -34.10 8.90 40.58
N THR A 57 -34.99 8.00 40.96
CA THR A 57 -34.63 6.71 41.59
C THR A 57 -34.61 5.57 40.58
N VAL A 58 -33.56 4.76 40.56
CA VAL A 58 -33.44 3.60 39.65
C VAL A 58 -34.46 2.54 40.01
N ARG A 59 -35.36 2.22 39.09
CA ARG A 59 -36.44 1.25 39.29
C ARG A 59 -36.11 -0.12 38.73
N ALA A 60 -35.40 -0.18 37.61
CA ALA A 60 -34.99 -1.43 36.98
C ALA A 60 -33.73 -1.24 36.13
N LEU A 61 -32.86 -2.26 36.14
CA LEU A 61 -31.76 -2.44 35.19
C LEU A 61 -32.16 -3.59 34.26
N HIS A 62 -32.15 -3.34 32.96
CA HIS A 62 -32.67 -4.28 31.96
C HIS A 62 -31.60 -5.18 31.33
N ALA A 63 -30.34 -5.01 31.73
CA ALA A 63 -29.21 -5.80 31.26
C ALA A 63 -28.18 -6.00 32.39
N ALA A 64 -27.61 -7.20 32.45
CA ALA A 64 -26.56 -7.54 33.41
C ALA A 64 -25.18 -7.05 32.95
N GLU A 65 -24.22 -6.96 33.89
CA GLU A 65 -22.81 -6.77 33.53
C GLU A 65 -22.32 -7.97 32.69
N GLY A 66 -21.62 -7.69 31.60
CA GLY A 66 -21.20 -8.65 30.58
C GLY A 66 -22.27 -8.99 29.52
N GLU A 67 -23.43 -8.32 29.53
CA GLU A 67 -24.51 -8.55 28.55
C GLU A 67 -24.42 -7.57 27.37
N THR A 68 -24.52 -8.09 26.15
CA THR A 68 -24.55 -7.31 24.91
C THR A 68 -25.97 -6.82 24.60
N VAL A 69 -26.13 -5.50 24.46
CA VAL A 69 -27.41 -4.83 24.22
C VAL A 69 -27.40 -4.10 22.88
N ALA A 70 -28.46 -4.25 22.09
CA ALA A 70 -28.63 -3.55 20.82
C ALA A 70 -28.98 -2.06 21.01
N VAL A 71 -28.46 -1.19 20.14
CA VAL A 71 -28.75 0.25 20.15
C VAL A 71 -30.27 0.49 20.02
N GLY A 72 -30.80 1.39 20.86
CA GLY A 72 -32.23 1.69 20.95
C GLY A 72 -33.04 0.80 21.90
N ARG A 73 -32.41 -0.17 22.58
CA ARG A 73 -33.06 -0.93 23.67
C ARG A 73 -33.01 -0.18 25.00
N PRO A 74 -34.07 -0.23 25.83
CA PRO A 74 -34.05 0.28 27.20
C PRO A 74 -32.99 -0.44 28.03
N ILE A 75 -32.14 0.31 28.72
CA ILE A 75 -31.09 -0.21 29.60
C ILE A 75 -31.39 0.05 31.07
N ILE A 76 -32.04 1.17 31.40
CA ILE A 76 -32.39 1.56 32.77
C ILE A 76 -33.73 2.32 32.81
N ASP A 77 -34.54 2.03 33.82
CA ASP A 77 -35.77 2.77 34.13
C ASP A 77 -35.57 3.63 35.38
N ILE A 78 -35.87 4.92 35.28
CA ILE A 78 -35.71 5.90 36.36
C ILE A 78 -37.07 6.51 36.70
N ASP A 79 -37.45 6.46 37.98
CA ASP A 79 -38.65 7.12 38.49
C ASP A 79 -38.36 8.58 38.82
N THR A 80 -38.99 9.48 38.08
CA THR A 80 -38.76 10.93 38.15
C THR A 80 -39.74 11.66 39.08
N ASP A 81 -40.68 10.94 39.72
CA ASP A 81 -41.66 11.54 40.66
C ASP A 81 -41.04 11.91 42.03
N ASP A 82 -39.86 11.38 42.40
CA ASP A 82 -39.18 11.65 43.67
C ASP A 82 -38.23 12.86 43.63
N ALA A 83 -38.11 13.54 42.48
CA ALA A 83 -37.23 14.69 42.31
C ALA A 83 -38.03 16.00 42.17
N ALA A 84 -38.14 16.76 43.26
CA ALA A 84 -38.59 18.14 43.29
C ALA A 84 -37.52 19.02 43.98
N PRO A 85 -37.31 20.28 43.57
CA PRO A 85 -36.18 20.62 42.70
C PRO A 85 -35.33 21.79 43.23
N GLU A 86 -34.01 21.82 42.97
CA GLU A 86 -33.24 23.07 43.02
C GLU A 86 -32.13 23.16 41.95
N HIS A 87 -32.24 24.22 41.14
CA HIS A 87 -31.19 24.95 40.41
C HIS A 87 -30.49 24.28 39.21
N GLN A 88 -30.06 24.97 38.15
CA GLN A 88 -30.23 26.31 37.58
C GLN A 88 -29.68 26.18 36.13
N HIS A 89 -30.17 26.98 35.19
CA HIS A 89 -29.61 27.07 33.85
C HIS A 89 -28.09 27.25 33.85
N GLN A 90 -27.37 26.32 33.23
CA GLN A 90 -25.99 26.55 32.77
C GLN A 90 -25.94 26.50 31.25
N GLU A 91 -25.36 27.57 30.72
CA GLU A 91 -25.18 27.88 29.32
C GLU A 91 -24.38 26.81 28.58
N LYS A 92 -24.83 26.51 27.35
CA LYS A 92 -24.08 25.75 26.37
C LYS A 92 -22.85 26.55 25.95
N VAL A 93 -21.68 26.17 26.46
CA VAL A 93 -20.40 26.51 25.83
C VAL A 93 -20.21 25.57 24.65
N ALA A 94 -20.28 26.13 23.45
CA ALA A 94 -19.96 25.44 22.21
C ALA A 94 -18.46 25.14 22.16
N VAL A 95 -18.10 23.86 22.26
CA VAL A 95 -16.75 23.39 21.91
C VAL A 95 -16.68 23.30 20.39
N LEU A 96 -15.65 23.93 19.86
CA LEU A 96 -15.44 24.25 18.46
C LEU A 96 -14.87 23.03 17.73
N VAL A 97 -15.74 22.15 17.22
CA VAL A 97 -15.38 21.21 16.14
C VAL A 97 -16.50 21.21 15.11
N GLY A 98 -16.36 22.10 14.12
CA GLY A 98 -17.27 22.20 12.99
C GLY A 98 -17.07 21.05 12.02
N TYR A 99 -17.94 20.04 12.09
CA TYR A 99 -18.36 19.30 10.91
C TYR A 99 -19.57 20.03 10.33
N GLY A 100 -19.38 20.60 9.14
CA GLY A 100 -20.42 21.28 8.39
C GLY A 100 -21.48 20.31 7.92
N VAL A 101 -22.69 20.47 8.44
CA VAL A 101 -23.90 19.85 7.89
C VAL A 101 -24.32 20.59 6.62
N ALA A 102 -24.64 19.80 5.59
CA ALA A 102 -25.24 20.23 4.35
C ALA A 102 -26.60 20.91 4.61
N GLY A 103 -26.84 22.03 3.93
CA GLY A 103 -28.11 22.75 3.95
C GLY A 103 -28.31 23.47 2.63
N GLU A 104 -28.94 22.76 1.70
CA GLU A 104 -29.41 23.26 0.41
C GLU A 104 -30.59 24.24 0.63
N ALA A 105 -30.58 25.41 0.00
CA ALA A 105 -31.81 26.15 -0.29
C ALA A 105 -31.66 27.03 -1.55
N VAL A 106 -32.53 26.75 -2.49
CA VAL A 106 -32.77 27.34 -3.80
C VAL A 106 -33.15 28.83 -3.70
N SER A 107 -32.66 29.66 -4.63
CA SER A 107 -33.43 30.82 -5.11
C SER A 107 -33.15 31.14 -6.58
N ARG A 108 -34.24 31.07 -7.37
CA ARG A 108 -34.32 31.42 -8.79
C ARG A 108 -34.42 32.94 -8.95
N ARG A 109 -33.71 33.50 -9.94
CA ARG A 109 -34.30 34.44 -10.90
C ARG A 109 -33.43 34.56 -12.15
N GLY A 110 -34.00 34.17 -13.28
CA GLY A 110 -33.36 34.29 -14.58
C GLY A 110 -33.59 35.65 -15.23
N ARG A 111 -32.78 35.92 -16.26
CA ARG A 111 -33.27 36.57 -17.48
C ARG A 111 -32.46 36.09 -18.68
N ARG A 112 -33.21 36.03 -19.77
CA ARG A 112 -33.06 35.32 -21.04
C ARG A 112 -32.47 36.24 -22.12
N ARG A 113 -31.97 35.59 -23.20
CA ARG A 113 -31.68 36.07 -24.58
C ARG A 113 -30.27 36.67 -24.78
N GLN A 114 -29.54 36.40 -25.86
CA GLN A 114 -29.92 35.88 -27.19
C GLN A 114 -28.68 35.32 -27.91
N ALA A 115 -28.90 34.33 -28.77
CA ALA A 115 -27.92 33.81 -29.72
C ALA A 115 -28.07 34.55 -31.06
N GLU A 116 -26.98 34.71 -31.81
CA GLU A 116 -26.98 34.48 -33.26
C GLU A 116 -25.56 34.36 -33.86
N GLN A 117 -25.53 33.60 -34.96
CA GLN A 117 -24.43 33.08 -35.78
C GLN A 117 -23.76 34.22 -36.61
N VAL A 118 -22.70 34.11 -37.42
CA VAL A 118 -22.24 33.14 -38.44
C VAL A 118 -20.80 33.55 -38.82
N GLY A 119 -19.93 32.62 -39.27
CA GLY A 119 -18.86 32.98 -40.21
C GLY A 119 -17.65 32.04 -40.25
N ALA A 120 -17.69 31.02 -41.11
CA ALA A 120 -16.49 30.32 -41.59
C ALA A 120 -15.86 31.11 -42.77
N PRO A 121 -14.55 30.92 -43.02
CA PRO A 121 -14.22 30.15 -44.22
C PRO A 121 -13.05 29.18 -44.08
N SER A 122 -13.08 28.19 -44.96
CA SER A 122 -12.20 27.04 -45.17
C SER A 122 -11.08 27.30 -46.19
N ARG A 123 -9.88 26.69 -46.03
CA ARG A 123 -9.11 25.93 -47.06
C ARG A 123 -7.79 25.31 -46.51
N PRO A 124 -7.03 24.45 -47.26
CA PRO A 124 -6.83 23.03 -46.92
C PRO A 124 -5.34 22.57 -46.87
N LEU A 125 -5.03 21.40 -46.29
CA LEU A 125 -3.78 20.66 -46.51
C LEU A 125 -4.07 19.15 -46.39
N SER A 126 -4.17 18.41 -47.49
CA SER A 126 -3.09 17.72 -48.24
C SER A 126 -2.96 16.24 -47.80
N ALA A 127 -3.55 15.37 -48.63
CA ALA A 127 -3.45 13.92 -48.54
C ALA A 127 -2.15 13.46 -49.22
N GLY A 128 -1.30 12.75 -48.48
CA GLY A 128 -0.12 12.08 -49.03
C GLY A 128 -0.47 10.77 -49.75
N PRO A 129 0.45 10.21 -50.55
CA PRO A 129 0.18 9.11 -51.47
C PRO A 129 -0.09 7.78 -50.75
N GLN A 130 -1.17 7.11 -51.14
CA GLN A 130 -1.47 5.73 -50.76
C GLN A 130 -0.45 4.75 -51.40
N PRO A 131 0.10 3.78 -50.65
CA PRO A 131 0.90 2.70 -51.21
C PRO A 131 0.04 1.78 -52.11
N PRO A 132 0.63 1.10 -53.11
CA PRO A 132 -0.10 0.28 -54.06
C PRO A 132 -0.81 -0.90 -53.36
N ALA A 133 -2.02 -1.22 -53.82
CA ALA A 133 -2.78 -2.37 -53.32
C ALA A 133 -1.99 -3.67 -53.52
N PRO A 134 -1.94 -4.59 -52.53
CA PRO A 134 -1.23 -5.85 -52.68
C PRO A 134 -1.86 -6.69 -53.79
N GLN A 135 -1.03 -7.13 -54.74
CA GLN A 135 -1.42 -8.04 -55.82
C GLN A 135 -1.93 -9.35 -55.21
N GLN A 136 -3.24 -9.62 -55.36
CA GLN A 136 -3.84 -10.87 -54.89
C GLN A 136 -3.31 -12.03 -55.73
N LYS A 137 -2.50 -12.90 -55.11
CA LYS A 137 -2.00 -14.13 -55.75
C LYS A 137 -3.17 -15.03 -56.15
N MET A 138 -3.10 -15.59 -57.35
CA MET A 138 -4.16 -16.43 -57.90
C MET A 138 -4.16 -17.80 -57.21
N ALA A 139 -5.31 -18.25 -56.71
CA ALA A 139 -5.50 -19.59 -56.17
C ALA A 139 -6.89 -20.14 -56.54
N LYS A 140 -7.03 -21.46 -56.67
CA LYS A 140 -8.31 -22.12 -56.96
C LYS A 140 -9.23 -22.10 -55.72
N PRO A 141 -10.58 -22.07 -55.85
CA PRO A 141 -11.51 -21.95 -54.72
C PRO A 141 -11.28 -22.95 -53.56
N PRO A 142 -10.97 -24.24 -53.80
CA PRO A 142 -10.66 -25.18 -52.72
C PRO A 142 -9.40 -24.81 -51.92
N VAL A 143 -8.39 -24.23 -52.59
CA VAL A 143 -7.12 -23.80 -51.96
C VAL A 143 -7.34 -22.53 -51.13
N ARG A 144 -8.19 -21.59 -51.60
CA ARG A 144 -8.57 -20.41 -50.80
C ARG A 144 -9.35 -20.81 -49.56
N PHE A 145 -10.25 -21.79 -49.69
CA PHE A 145 -10.98 -22.33 -48.55
C PHE A 145 -10.05 -22.99 -47.54
N LEU A 146 -9.09 -23.80 -48.01
CA LEU A 146 -8.07 -24.44 -47.16
C LEU A 146 -7.19 -23.41 -46.43
N ALA A 147 -6.72 -22.37 -47.12
CA ALA A 147 -5.92 -21.31 -46.51
C ALA A 147 -6.72 -20.53 -45.46
N LYS A 148 -7.97 -20.16 -45.77
CA LYS A 148 -8.87 -19.45 -44.85
C LYS A 148 -9.21 -20.30 -43.60
N GLN A 149 -9.46 -21.60 -43.77
CA GLN A 149 -9.75 -22.50 -42.65
C GLN A 149 -8.57 -22.63 -41.68
N ASN A 150 -7.34 -22.47 -42.18
CA ASN A 150 -6.11 -22.55 -41.39
C ASN A 150 -5.52 -21.18 -41.06
N GLY A 151 -6.23 -20.07 -41.33
CA GLY A 151 -5.80 -18.71 -41.00
C GLY A 151 -4.56 -18.23 -41.75
N VAL A 152 -4.25 -18.80 -42.92
CA VAL A 152 -3.08 -18.45 -43.72
C VAL A 152 -3.43 -17.40 -44.77
N ASP A 153 -2.68 -16.30 -44.83
CA ASP A 153 -2.76 -15.35 -45.94
C ASP A 153 -2.04 -15.91 -47.17
N LEU A 154 -2.73 -15.93 -48.31
CA LEU A 154 -2.18 -16.42 -49.58
C LEU A 154 -1.08 -15.51 -50.12
N ALA A 155 -1.01 -14.25 -49.66
CA ALA A 155 0.08 -13.35 -50.02
C ALA A 155 1.45 -13.85 -49.53
N ASP A 156 1.46 -14.57 -48.39
CA ASP A 156 2.68 -15.04 -47.71
C ASP A 156 3.23 -16.35 -48.30
N ILE A 157 2.48 -17.00 -49.19
CA ILE A 157 2.85 -18.28 -49.79
C ILE A 157 3.39 -18.05 -51.21
N GLU A 158 4.55 -18.59 -51.51
CA GLU A 158 5.06 -18.65 -52.88
C GLU A 158 4.33 -19.76 -53.67
N GLY A 159 3.67 -19.40 -54.78
CA GLY A 159 2.85 -20.33 -55.55
C GLY A 159 3.67 -21.08 -56.59
N THR A 160 3.67 -22.42 -56.54
CA THR A 160 4.47 -23.27 -57.44
C THR A 160 3.68 -23.77 -58.66
N GLY A 161 2.44 -23.32 -58.83
CA GLY A 161 1.59 -23.73 -59.95
C GLY A 161 2.08 -23.20 -61.31
N PRO A 162 1.57 -23.74 -62.44
CA PRO A 162 2.05 -23.45 -63.81
C PRO A 162 1.97 -21.98 -64.24
N LYS A 163 1.22 -21.15 -63.51
CA LYS A 163 1.07 -19.70 -63.72
C LYS A 163 1.41 -18.88 -62.47
N GLY A 164 2.20 -19.44 -61.56
CA GLY A 164 2.47 -18.84 -60.24
C GLY A 164 1.28 -18.89 -59.29
N GLU A 165 0.33 -19.81 -59.52
CA GLU A 165 -0.82 -19.99 -58.63
C GLU A 165 -0.44 -20.76 -57.36
N VAL A 166 -1.02 -20.36 -56.22
CA VAL A 166 -0.84 -21.10 -54.96
C VAL A 166 -1.64 -22.39 -55.02
N THR A 167 -0.94 -23.51 -54.88
CA THR A 167 -1.52 -24.85 -54.90
C THR A 167 -1.82 -25.35 -53.48
N GLY A 168 -2.62 -26.41 -53.36
CA GLY A 168 -2.86 -27.05 -52.05
C GLY A 168 -1.57 -27.63 -51.43
N GLY A 169 -0.61 -28.03 -52.26
CA GLY A 169 0.71 -28.47 -51.81
C GLY A 169 1.52 -27.34 -51.18
N ASP A 170 1.43 -26.13 -51.73
CA ASP A 170 2.13 -24.95 -51.20
C ASP A 170 1.55 -24.52 -49.84
N VAL A 171 0.22 -24.58 -49.68
CA VAL A 171 -0.43 -24.32 -48.37
C VAL A 171 -0.04 -25.37 -47.34
N ALA A 172 0.01 -26.66 -47.74
CA ALA A 172 0.41 -27.73 -46.84
C ALA A 172 1.90 -27.64 -46.45
N ALA A 173 2.77 -27.27 -47.40
CA ALA A 173 4.19 -27.04 -47.15
C ALA A 173 4.43 -25.81 -46.26
N TYR A 174 3.70 -24.73 -46.48
CA TYR A 174 3.72 -23.55 -45.62
C TYR A 174 3.28 -23.88 -44.18
N LEU A 175 2.20 -24.66 -44.02
CA LEU A 175 1.74 -25.13 -42.72
C LEU A 175 2.71 -26.12 -42.06
N ALA A 176 3.38 -26.97 -42.85
CA ALA A 176 4.41 -27.87 -42.35
C ALA A 176 5.66 -27.11 -41.90
N ALA A 177 6.10 -26.11 -42.67
CA ALA A 177 7.21 -25.22 -42.30
C ALA A 177 6.86 -24.34 -41.09
N ALA A 178 5.61 -23.91 -40.93
CA ALA A 178 5.15 -23.23 -39.73
C ALA A 178 5.12 -24.17 -38.50
N ARG A 179 4.81 -25.46 -38.68
CA ARG A 179 4.84 -26.48 -37.63
C ARG A 179 6.27 -26.91 -37.26
N ASP A 180 7.18 -26.98 -38.22
CA ASP A 180 8.60 -27.27 -37.96
C ASP A 180 9.35 -26.03 -37.43
N GLY A 181 8.96 -24.83 -37.85
CA GLY A 181 9.32 -23.57 -37.21
C GLY A 181 8.82 -23.51 -35.76
N GLN A 182 7.58 -23.96 -35.50
CA GLN A 182 7.09 -24.14 -34.13
C GLN A 182 7.85 -25.24 -33.37
N ARG A 183 8.27 -26.34 -33.99
CA ARG A 183 9.09 -27.38 -33.31
C ARG A 183 10.51 -26.94 -32.99
N HIS A 184 11.12 -26.07 -33.80
CA HIS A 184 12.43 -25.48 -33.46
C HIS A 184 12.28 -24.38 -32.39
N LEU A 185 11.14 -23.67 -32.37
CA LEU A 185 10.79 -22.74 -31.28
C LEU A 185 10.38 -23.46 -29.98
N ILE A 186 9.90 -24.72 -30.01
CA ILE A 186 9.55 -25.51 -28.81
C ILE A 186 10.79 -26.15 -28.14
N ALA A 187 11.92 -26.26 -28.84
CA ALA A 187 13.19 -26.66 -28.21
C ALA A 187 13.88 -25.50 -27.46
N ASP A 188 13.64 -24.25 -27.89
CA ASP A 188 14.13 -23.02 -27.22
C ASP A 188 13.06 -22.32 -26.34
N ALA A 189 11.81 -22.79 -26.33
CA ALA A 189 10.71 -22.31 -25.48
C ALA A 189 10.28 -23.34 -24.42
N SER A 190 11.25 -23.87 -23.67
CA SER A 190 10.99 -24.47 -22.35
C SER A 190 10.99 -23.43 -21.22
N ASP A 191 10.80 -22.16 -21.57
CA ASP A 191 10.56 -21.06 -20.65
C ASP A 191 9.31 -20.30 -21.11
N GLY A 192 8.22 -20.38 -20.34
CA GLY A 192 7.07 -19.47 -20.49
C GLY A 192 5.79 -19.99 -21.18
N CYS A 193 5.26 -21.14 -20.77
CA CYS A 193 3.80 -21.31 -20.76
C CYS A 193 3.42 -22.07 -19.48
N GLU A 194 3.16 -21.29 -18.43
CA GLU A 194 2.69 -21.77 -17.14
C GLU A 194 1.33 -22.45 -17.36
N SER A 195 1.30 -23.78 -17.27
CA SER A 195 0.05 -24.51 -17.12
C SER A 195 -0.63 -24.00 -15.84
N PRO A 196 -1.96 -23.80 -15.81
CA PRO A 196 -2.63 -23.42 -14.56
C PRO A 196 -2.27 -24.47 -13.50
N PRO A 197 -1.90 -24.07 -12.28
CA PRO A 197 -1.47 -25.02 -11.27
C PRO A 197 -2.58 -26.05 -11.07
N ALA A 198 -2.20 -27.33 -11.06
CA ALA A 198 -3.10 -28.49 -11.03
C ALA A 198 -4.03 -28.58 -9.78
N ASP A 199 -4.03 -27.53 -8.94
CA ASP A 199 -4.77 -27.39 -7.68
C ASP A 199 -5.86 -26.31 -7.74
N GLU A 200 -6.09 -25.64 -8.88
CA GLU A 200 -7.16 -24.67 -9.03
C GLU A 200 -8.53 -25.35 -9.17
N VAL A 201 -9.38 -25.20 -8.16
CA VAL A 201 -10.76 -25.68 -8.21
C VAL A 201 -11.62 -24.58 -8.81
N HIS A 202 -12.11 -24.81 -10.04
CA HIS A 202 -13.06 -23.90 -10.69
C HIS A 202 -14.48 -24.21 -10.25
N PHE A 203 -15.15 -23.25 -9.60
CA PHE A 203 -16.56 -23.34 -9.25
C PHE A 203 -17.39 -22.68 -10.36
N GLY A 204 -17.96 -23.51 -11.25
CA GLY A 204 -18.93 -23.06 -12.26
C GLY A 204 -18.42 -22.03 -13.28
N GLY A 205 -17.10 -21.84 -13.42
CA GLY A 205 -16.50 -20.85 -14.32
C GLY A 205 -16.63 -19.39 -13.86
N VAL A 206 -17.19 -19.13 -12.67
CA VAL A 206 -17.33 -17.78 -12.10
C VAL A 206 -16.22 -17.50 -11.07
N GLU A 207 -15.76 -18.54 -10.37
CA GLU A 207 -14.71 -18.44 -9.35
C GLU A 207 -13.59 -19.45 -9.56
N THR A 208 -12.35 -18.99 -9.33
CA THR A 208 -11.16 -19.82 -9.21
C THR A 208 -10.69 -19.80 -7.76
N ARG A 209 -10.55 -20.98 -7.15
CA ARG A 209 -10.07 -21.11 -5.76
C ARG A 209 -8.65 -21.66 -5.75
N THR A 210 -7.72 -20.87 -5.23
CA THR A 210 -6.31 -21.25 -5.08
C THR A 210 -6.00 -21.54 -3.60
N PRO A 211 -5.59 -22.76 -3.24
CA PRO A 211 -5.21 -23.09 -1.87
C PRO A 211 -4.02 -22.26 -1.36
N ILE A 212 -4.07 -21.82 -0.09
CA ILE A 212 -2.96 -21.11 0.55
C ILE A 212 -1.95 -22.13 1.11
N LYS A 213 -0.76 -22.21 0.51
CA LYS A 213 0.29 -23.18 0.87
C LYS A 213 1.67 -22.52 1.01
N GLY A 214 2.60 -23.21 1.67
CA GLY A 214 4.03 -22.88 1.72
C GLY A 214 4.33 -21.45 2.20
N VAL A 215 5.20 -20.76 1.46
CA VAL A 215 5.68 -19.40 1.76
C VAL A 215 4.52 -18.41 1.88
N ARG A 216 3.51 -18.48 1.00
CA ARG A 216 2.34 -17.57 1.05
C ARG A 216 1.58 -17.68 2.38
N LYS A 217 1.42 -18.89 2.91
CA LYS A 217 0.78 -19.12 4.21
C LYS A 217 1.59 -18.48 5.34
N GLN A 218 2.91 -18.65 5.32
CA GLN A 218 3.82 -18.12 6.35
C GLN A 218 3.90 -16.59 6.31
N THR A 219 4.04 -16.00 5.12
CA THR A 219 4.01 -14.54 4.95
C THR A 219 2.70 -13.96 5.44
N ALA A 220 1.55 -14.56 5.09
CA ALA A 220 0.25 -14.08 5.56
C ALA A 220 0.16 -14.10 7.10
N ALA A 221 0.56 -15.20 7.75
CA ALA A 221 0.57 -15.30 9.20
C ALA A 221 1.50 -14.27 9.85
N ALA A 222 2.70 -14.06 9.29
CA ALA A 222 3.67 -13.08 9.77
C ALA A 222 3.15 -11.64 9.65
N MET A 223 2.50 -11.29 8.54
CA MET A 223 1.93 -9.94 8.33
C MET A 223 0.75 -9.67 9.26
N VAL A 224 -0.12 -10.65 9.49
CA VAL A 224 -1.22 -10.54 10.46
C VAL A 224 -0.64 -10.37 11.86
N ALA A 225 0.28 -11.24 12.28
CA ALA A 225 0.91 -11.12 13.59
C ALA A 225 1.55 -9.73 13.78
N SER A 226 2.34 -9.26 12.81
CA SER A 226 2.96 -7.94 12.85
C SER A 226 1.91 -6.83 12.99
N ALA A 227 0.91 -6.78 12.10
CA ALA A 227 -0.09 -5.72 12.07
C ALA A 227 -0.94 -5.62 13.35
N PHE A 228 -1.19 -6.74 14.04
CA PHE A 228 -2.03 -6.76 15.24
C PHE A 228 -1.26 -6.76 16.56
N THR A 229 0.04 -7.05 16.56
CA THR A 229 0.85 -7.09 17.80
C THR A 229 1.78 -5.90 17.94
N ALA A 230 2.26 -5.31 16.83
CA ALA A 230 3.03 -4.08 16.84
C ALA A 230 2.09 -2.89 16.57
N PRO A 231 1.93 -1.94 17.50
CA PRO A 231 1.22 -0.70 17.24
C PRO A 231 2.00 0.13 16.20
N HIS A 232 1.60 0.04 14.94
CA HIS A 232 2.28 0.73 13.84
C HIS A 232 1.92 2.22 13.83
N ALA A 233 2.94 3.07 13.83
CA ALA A 233 2.81 4.45 13.38
C ALA A 233 3.58 4.63 12.07
N THR A 234 3.14 5.56 11.22
CA THR A 234 3.85 5.89 9.98
C THR A 234 3.94 7.39 9.79
N GLU A 235 5.14 7.85 9.48
CA GLU A 235 5.42 9.25 9.17
C GLU A 235 5.98 9.39 7.76
N PHE A 236 5.89 10.60 7.22
CA PHE A 236 6.24 10.89 5.84
C PHE A 236 7.08 12.15 5.75
N VAL A 237 8.08 12.14 4.88
CA VAL A 237 8.84 13.34 4.51
C VAL A 237 9.04 13.37 2.99
N THR A 238 8.90 14.54 2.39
CA THR A 238 9.22 14.74 0.97
C THR A 238 10.49 15.54 0.85
N VAL A 239 11.46 14.99 0.12
CA VAL A 239 12.86 15.45 0.13
C VAL A 239 13.36 15.70 -1.29
N ASP A 240 14.11 16.78 -1.47
CA ASP A 240 14.90 17.02 -2.67
C ASP A 240 16.15 16.13 -2.62
N VAL A 241 16.26 15.18 -3.54
CA VAL A 241 17.38 14.24 -3.67
C VAL A 241 18.27 14.56 -4.88
N THR A 242 18.15 15.76 -5.45
CA THR A 242 18.91 16.17 -6.65
C THR A 242 20.41 16.04 -6.43
N ALA A 243 20.93 16.55 -5.31
CA ALA A 243 22.36 16.47 -4.99
C ALA A 243 22.85 15.02 -4.85
N SER A 244 22.05 14.14 -4.25
CA SER A 244 22.36 12.70 -4.20
C SER A 244 22.44 12.06 -5.58
N LEU A 245 21.54 12.42 -6.50
CA LEU A 245 21.61 11.91 -7.88
C LEU A 245 22.83 12.46 -8.64
N GLU A 246 23.18 13.73 -8.44
CA GLU A 246 24.40 14.32 -9.02
C GLU A 246 25.66 13.63 -8.48
N LEU A 247 25.71 13.32 -7.18
CA LEU A 247 26.77 12.51 -6.60
C LEU A 247 26.81 11.12 -7.25
N LEU A 248 25.66 10.47 -7.43
CA LEU A 248 25.58 9.14 -8.04
C LEU A 248 26.17 9.14 -9.46
N GLU A 249 25.88 10.16 -10.27
CA GLU A 249 26.46 10.29 -11.62
C GLU A 249 27.99 10.49 -11.55
N ARG A 250 28.48 11.32 -10.62
CA ARG A 250 29.94 11.49 -10.43
C ARG A 250 30.61 10.18 -10.03
N LEU A 251 30.03 9.44 -9.08
CA LEU A 251 30.56 8.16 -8.62
C LEU A 251 30.62 7.12 -9.75
N ARG A 252 29.64 7.08 -10.66
CA ARG A 252 29.66 6.18 -11.83
C ARG A 252 30.85 6.41 -12.75
N THR A 253 31.35 7.64 -12.84
CA THR A 253 32.54 7.97 -13.65
C THR A 253 33.86 7.71 -12.92
N HIS A 254 33.83 7.46 -11.62
CA HIS A 254 35.02 7.29 -10.81
C HIS A 254 35.61 5.88 -10.95
N PRO A 255 36.93 5.71 -11.16
CA PRO A 255 37.55 4.39 -11.40
C PRO A 255 37.27 3.35 -10.30
N ALA A 256 37.15 3.79 -9.04
CA ALA A 256 36.84 2.91 -7.92
C ALA A 256 35.48 2.18 -8.04
N PHE A 257 34.55 2.69 -8.86
CA PHE A 257 33.22 2.13 -9.06
C PHE A 257 33.00 1.57 -10.47
N ALA A 258 34.06 1.49 -11.30
CA ALA A 258 33.94 1.10 -12.72
C ALA A 258 33.29 -0.29 -12.94
N GLN A 259 33.38 -1.19 -11.96
CA GLN A 259 32.82 -2.55 -12.02
C GLN A 259 31.58 -2.72 -11.12
N THR A 260 31.04 -1.65 -10.55
CA THR A 260 29.96 -1.71 -9.58
C THR A 260 28.76 -0.94 -10.09
N ARG A 261 27.63 -1.63 -10.29
CA ARG A 261 26.39 -0.95 -10.70
C ARG A 261 25.87 -0.10 -9.54
N LEU A 262 25.79 1.22 -9.77
CA LEU A 262 25.29 2.18 -8.79
C LEU A 262 23.85 2.60 -9.08
N THR A 263 22.98 2.42 -8.10
CA THR A 263 21.56 2.81 -8.14
C THR A 263 21.28 3.79 -7.00
N PRO A 264 20.22 4.63 -7.07
CA PRO A 264 19.86 5.52 -5.96
C PRO A 264 19.66 4.78 -4.63
N MET A 265 19.27 3.50 -4.67
CA MET A 265 19.11 2.65 -3.49
C MET A 265 20.38 2.53 -2.65
N VAL A 266 21.60 2.59 -3.23
CA VAL A 266 22.83 2.51 -2.42
C VAL A 266 22.99 3.75 -1.52
N LEU A 267 22.64 4.93 -2.02
CA LEU A 267 22.73 6.18 -1.28
C LEU A 267 21.65 6.23 -0.19
N ILE A 268 20.44 5.75 -0.50
CA ILE A 268 19.35 5.63 0.48
C ILE A 268 19.71 4.63 1.59
N ALA A 269 20.22 3.45 1.21
CA ALA A 269 20.70 2.46 2.16
C ALA A 269 21.83 3.02 3.04
N LYS A 270 22.81 3.72 2.46
CA LYS A 270 23.89 4.33 3.25
C LYS A 270 23.36 5.43 4.18
N ALA A 271 22.43 6.28 3.73
CA ALA A 271 21.80 7.29 4.58
C ALA A 271 21.08 6.66 5.78
N LEU A 272 20.28 5.61 5.53
CA LEU A 272 19.59 4.86 6.57
C LEU A 272 20.58 4.28 7.60
N LEU A 273 21.64 3.61 7.13
CA LEU A 273 22.64 2.97 7.99
C LEU A 273 23.42 3.99 8.83
N ILE A 274 23.74 5.16 8.27
CA ILE A 274 24.38 6.26 9.02
C ILE A 274 23.45 6.77 10.12
N ALA A 275 22.21 7.12 9.77
CA ALA A 275 21.22 7.62 10.73
C ALA A 275 20.97 6.60 11.86
N LEU A 276 21.00 5.30 11.55
CA LEU A 276 20.74 4.25 12.54
C LEU A 276 21.80 4.19 13.65
N ARG A 277 23.03 4.64 13.40
CA ARG A 277 24.12 4.65 14.40
C ARG A 277 23.78 5.46 15.65
N SER A 278 23.05 6.56 15.47
CA SER A 278 22.64 7.46 16.55
C SER A 278 21.25 7.12 17.11
N ASN A 279 20.57 6.13 16.55
CA ASN A 279 19.17 5.82 16.86
C ASN A 279 18.98 4.30 17.12
N PRO A 280 19.57 3.73 18.19
CA PRO A 280 19.55 2.29 18.45
C PRO A 280 18.17 1.70 18.76
N SER A 281 17.20 2.51 19.21
CA SER A 281 15.81 2.05 19.42
C SER A 281 15.18 1.51 18.14
N LEU A 282 15.51 2.10 16.98
CA LEU A 282 15.06 1.66 15.65
C LEU A 282 15.73 0.36 15.16
N ASN A 283 16.73 -0.16 15.89
CA ASN A 283 17.36 -1.46 15.64
C ASN A 283 17.12 -2.43 16.82
N SER A 284 15.95 -2.34 17.46
CA SER A 284 15.54 -3.20 18.57
C SER A 284 14.34 -4.07 18.19
N PHE A 285 13.97 -5.03 19.02
CA PHE A 285 12.68 -5.71 18.93
C PHE A 285 12.06 -5.90 20.31
N TRP A 286 10.74 -6.01 20.32
CA TRP A 286 9.94 -6.19 21.53
C TRP A 286 9.73 -7.68 21.80
N ASP A 287 10.34 -8.21 22.86
CA ASP A 287 10.17 -9.60 23.30
C ASP A 287 9.08 -9.68 24.37
N GLU A 288 7.83 -9.85 23.92
CA GLU A 288 6.66 -9.93 24.80
C GLU A 288 6.75 -11.14 25.77
N PRO A 289 7.09 -12.36 25.34
CA PRO A 289 7.24 -13.48 26.28
C PRO A 289 8.27 -13.26 27.38
N ALA A 290 9.40 -12.63 27.05
CA ALA A 290 10.46 -12.33 28.02
C ALA A 290 10.21 -11.03 28.82
N GLN A 291 9.27 -10.18 28.38
CA GLN A 291 9.07 -8.82 28.87
C GLN A 291 10.34 -7.95 28.76
N GLU A 292 11.02 -8.04 27.61
CA GLU A 292 12.30 -7.37 27.37
C GLU A 292 12.30 -6.58 26.06
N ILE A 293 13.09 -5.51 26.01
CA ILE A 293 13.47 -4.85 24.76
C ILE A 293 14.87 -5.34 24.39
N VAL A 294 14.99 -5.96 23.22
CA VAL A 294 16.27 -6.48 22.75
C VAL A 294 16.84 -5.55 21.69
N THR A 295 17.85 -4.77 22.07
CA THR A 295 18.62 -3.93 21.15
C THR A 295 19.68 -4.76 20.43
N LYS A 296 19.65 -4.76 19.10
CA LYS A 296 20.61 -5.49 18.27
C LYS A 296 21.81 -4.58 17.98
N HIS A 297 23.01 -5.05 18.30
CA HIS A 297 24.28 -4.33 18.02
C HIS A 297 24.91 -4.72 16.68
N TYR A 298 24.18 -5.47 15.86
CA TYR A 298 24.49 -5.76 14.46
C TYR A 298 23.35 -5.22 13.60
N VAL A 299 23.66 -4.78 12.38
CA VAL A 299 22.64 -4.29 11.44
C VAL A 299 22.57 -5.20 10.23
N ASN A 300 21.44 -5.91 10.08
CA ASN A 300 21.17 -6.69 8.88
C ASN A 300 20.10 -5.98 8.07
N LEU A 301 20.53 -5.34 6.97
CA LEU A 301 19.67 -4.52 6.12
C LEU A 301 18.83 -5.38 5.19
N GLY A 302 17.55 -5.50 5.47
CA GLY A 302 16.54 -6.11 4.62
C GLY A 302 16.20 -5.25 3.41
N VAL A 303 15.99 -5.88 2.26
CA VAL A 303 15.47 -5.23 1.05
C VAL A 303 14.27 -6.01 0.54
N ALA A 304 13.10 -5.39 0.60
CA ALA A 304 11.88 -6.02 0.13
C ALA A 304 11.91 -6.17 -1.40
N ALA A 305 11.89 -7.42 -1.86
CA ALA A 305 11.97 -7.77 -3.27
C ALA A 305 10.72 -8.52 -3.72
N ALA A 306 10.10 -8.04 -4.79
CA ALA A 306 9.09 -8.81 -5.51
C ALA A 306 9.78 -9.94 -6.29
N THR A 307 9.46 -11.18 -5.95
CA THR A 307 10.02 -12.38 -6.60
C THR A 307 8.92 -13.27 -7.16
N PRO A 308 9.24 -14.24 -8.04
CA PRO A 308 8.24 -15.20 -8.55
C PRO A 308 7.55 -16.01 -7.43
N ARG A 309 8.22 -16.18 -6.28
CA ARG A 309 7.67 -16.89 -5.11
C ARG A 309 6.84 -15.99 -4.19
N GLY A 310 6.64 -14.73 -4.58
CA GLY A 310 5.98 -13.69 -3.78
C GLY A 310 6.96 -12.67 -3.21
N LEU A 311 6.46 -11.82 -2.32
CA LEU A 311 7.28 -10.85 -1.61
C LEU A 311 8.21 -11.58 -0.63
N MET A 312 9.51 -11.32 -0.75
CA MET A 312 10.53 -11.81 0.18
C MET A 312 11.44 -10.67 0.59
N VAL A 313 12.02 -10.76 1.78
CA VAL A 313 12.93 -9.74 2.32
C VAL A 313 14.28 -10.38 2.66
N PRO A 314 15.13 -10.66 1.65
CA PRO A 314 16.53 -10.99 1.92
C PRO A 314 17.24 -9.80 2.58
N ASN A 315 18.29 -10.08 3.35
CA ASN A 315 19.05 -9.05 4.04
C ASN A 315 20.56 -9.20 3.89
N ILE A 316 21.24 -8.05 3.89
CA ILE A 316 22.71 -7.92 3.88
C ILE A 316 23.18 -7.91 5.33
N LYS A 317 24.06 -8.85 5.69
CA LYS A 317 24.56 -8.96 7.08
C LYS A 317 25.59 -7.89 7.39
N ASN A 318 25.55 -7.34 8.61
CA ASN A 318 26.49 -6.31 9.11
C ASN A 318 26.67 -5.15 8.11
N ALA A 319 25.56 -4.68 7.54
CA ALA A 319 25.57 -3.69 6.47
C ALA A 319 26.13 -2.33 6.94
N ASP A 320 26.04 -2.02 8.23
CA ASP A 320 26.57 -0.81 8.86
C ASP A 320 28.10 -0.69 8.79
N GLN A 321 28.79 -1.82 8.63
CA GLN A 321 30.25 -1.92 8.53
C GLN A 321 30.77 -1.78 7.10
N MET A 322 29.88 -1.81 6.10
CA MET A 322 30.27 -1.79 4.69
C MET A 322 30.63 -0.38 4.22
N SER A 323 31.68 -0.29 3.41
CA SER A 323 31.92 0.87 2.56
C SER A 323 30.79 1.02 1.53
N LEU A 324 30.67 2.22 0.93
CA LEU A 324 29.64 2.46 -0.10
C LEU A 324 29.76 1.49 -1.29
N ARG A 325 30.99 1.13 -1.67
CA ARG A 325 31.25 0.19 -2.78
C ARG A 325 30.85 -1.24 -2.44
N GLU A 326 31.19 -1.70 -1.23
CA GLU A 326 30.81 -3.03 -0.75
C GLU A 326 29.29 -3.14 -0.62
N LEU A 327 28.64 -2.10 -0.07
CA LEU A 327 27.18 -2.03 0.02
C LEU A 327 26.52 -2.08 -1.36
N ALA A 328 27.06 -1.36 -2.34
CA ALA A 328 26.56 -1.41 -3.72
C ALA A 328 26.69 -2.81 -4.33
N ALA A 329 27.82 -3.49 -4.15
CA ALA A 329 28.01 -4.86 -4.61
C ALA A 329 27.03 -5.82 -3.93
N ALA A 330 26.92 -5.76 -2.60
CA ALA A 330 26.01 -6.60 -1.82
C ALA A 330 24.53 -6.41 -2.22
N LEU A 331 24.08 -5.17 -2.48
CA LEU A 331 22.74 -4.89 -2.98
C LEU A 331 22.47 -5.48 -4.36
N ASN A 332 23.46 -5.44 -5.27
CA ASN A 332 23.36 -6.03 -6.60
C ASN A 332 23.25 -7.56 -6.51
N ASP A 333 24.09 -8.20 -5.70
CA ASP A 333 24.11 -9.64 -5.51
C ASP A 333 22.81 -10.15 -4.86
N LEU A 334 22.34 -9.44 -3.83
CA LEU A 334 21.06 -9.72 -3.18
C LEU A 334 19.89 -9.63 -4.17
N THR A 335 19.85 -8.56 -4.97
CA THR A 335 18.79 -8.37 -5.96
C THR A 335 18.83 -9.45 -7.05
N GLY A 336 20.04 -9.79 -7.54
CA GLY A 336 20.24 -10.84 -8.54
C GLY A 336 19.79 -12.20 -8.02
N THR A 337 20.18 -12.55 -6.79
CA THR A 337 19.82 -13.80 -6.13
C THR A 337 18.31 -13.92 -5.89
N ALA A 338 17.68 -12.84 -5.44
CA ALA A 338 16.23 -12.79 -5.21
C ALA A 338 15.44 -12.96 -6.51
N ARG A 339 15.84 -12.27 -7.58
CA ARG A 339 15.21 -12.41 -8.90
C ARG A 339 15.40 -13.80 -9.50
N ALA A 340 16.55 -14.44 -9.26
CA ALA A 340 16.81 -15.81 -9.67
C ALA A 340 16.04 -16.86 -8.83
N GLY A 341 15.32 -16.45 -7.78
CA GLY A 341 14.60 -17.36 -6.88
C GLY A 341 15.52 -18.23 -6.03
N LYS A 342 16.79 -17.85 -5.87
CA LYS A 342 17.85 -18.62 -5.20
C LYS A 342 18.17 -18.15 -3.78
N THR A 343 17.36 -17.24 -3.23
CA THR A 343 17.54 -16.73 -1.87
C THR A 343 17.53 -17.87 -0.86
N THR A 344 18.56 -17.94 -0.02
CA THR A 344 18.66 -18.98 1.00
C THR A 344 17.87 -18.61 2.26
N PRO A 345 17.45 -19.59 3.09
CA PRO A 345 16.82 -19.29 4.38
C PRO A 345 17.69 -18.41 5.30
N ALA A 346 19.02 -18.55 5.24
CA ALA A 346 19.94 -17.74 6.03
C ALA A 346 19.89 -16.25 5.64
N ASP A 347 19.69 -15.96 4.36
CA ASP A 347 19.57 -14.60 3.84
C ASP A 347 18.22 -13.96 4.20
N LEU A 348 17.18 -14.76 4.48
CA LEU A 348 15.86 -14.27 4.90
C LEU A 348 15.74 -14.10 6.42
N ALA A 349 16.60 -14.77 7.19
CA ALA A 349 16.54 -14.76 8.65
C ALA A 349 17.24 -13.54 9.24
N LYS A 350 16.82 -13.16 10.47
CA LYS A 350 17.50 -12.16 11.30
C LYS A 350 17.65 -10.77 10.66
N GLY A 351 16.65 -10.34 9.89
CA GLY A 351 16.53 -8.93 9.51
C GLY A 351 16.46 -8.05 10.77
N THR A 352 16.97 -6.84 10.67
CA THR A 352 16.91 -5.87 11.79
C THR A 352 16.26 -4.56 11.39
N ILE A 353 16.38 -4.18 10.12
CA ILE A 353 15.73 -3.03 9.53
C ILE A 353 15.53 -3.27 8.05
N THR A 354 14.43 -2.80 7.47
CA THR A 354 14.11 -3.06 6.06
C THR A 354 13.92 -1.78 5.26
N ILE A 355 14.34 -1.81 3.99
CA ILE A 355 13.91 -0.86 2.97
C ILE A 355 12.95 -1.56 2.01
N THR A 356 11.82 -0.91 1.74
CA THR A 356 10.92 -1.26 0.65
C THR A 356 10.85 -0.13 -0.37
N ASN A 357 10.99 -0.44 -1.65
CA ASN A 357 10.96 0.56 -2.72
C ASN A 357 9.76 0.30 -3.62
N VAL A 358 8.70 1.08 -3.41
CA VAL A 358 7.50 1.07 -4.27
C VAL A 358 7.61 2.07 -5.42
N GLY A 359 8.59 2.97 -5.36
CA GLY A 359 8.85 3.97 -6.39
C GLY A 359 9.17 3.39 -7.77
N VAL A 360 9.72 2.17 -7.84
CA VAL A 360 9.94 1.44 -9.11
C VAL A 360 8.63 1.11 -9.84
N PHE A 361 7.49 1.12 -9.13
CA PHE A 361 6.16 0.94 -9.69
C PHE A 361 5.44 2.28 -9.95
N GLY A 362 6.14 3.41 -9.79
CA GLY A 362 5.57 4.74 -9.96
C GLY A 362 4.75 5.23 -8.76
N VAL A 363 4.73 4.51 -7.64
CA VAL A 363 3.98 4.90 -6.43
C VAL A 363 4.75 5.97 -5.66
N ASP A 364 4.04 6.98 -5.15
CA ASP A 364 4.65 8.12 -4.46
C ASP A 364 5.10 7.78 -3.03
N THR A 365 4.38 6.93 -2.30
CA THR A 365 4.74 6.44 -0.95
C THR A 365 3.79 5.31 -0.52
N GLY A 366 3.96 4.75 0.68
CA GLY A 366 3.04 3.80 1.29
C GLY A 366 3.24 3.68 2.81
N THR A 367 2.38 2.91 3.47
CA THR A 367 2.48 2.57 4.90
C THR A 367 2.86 1.09 5.04
N PRO A 368 4.15 0.75 4.90
CA PRO A 368 4.57 -0.64 4.99
C PRO A 368 4.27 -1.27 6.36
N ILE A 369 3.92 -2.56 6.33
CA ILE A 369 3.82 -3.39 7.55
C ILE A 369 5.22 -3.87 7.91
N LEU A 370 5.58 -3.82 9.19
CA LEU A 370 6.86 -4.27 9.72
C LEU A 370 7.04 -5.76 9.46
N ASN A 371 8.28 -6.17 9.19
CA ASN A 371 8.62 -7.57 9.29
C ASN A 371 8.64 -7.98 10.77
N PRO A 372 8.33 -9.25 11.08
CA PRO A 372 8.51 -9.76 12.44
C PRO A 372 9.92 -9.45 12.96
N ASP A 373 9.99 -9.09 14.24
CA ASP A 373 11.22 -8.76 14.97
C ASP A 373 11.99 -7.52 14.47
N GLU A 374 11.39 -6.66 13.64
CA GLU A 374 11.98 -5.38 13.22
C GLU A 374 11.21 -4.20 13.84
N ALA A 375 11.92 -3.21 14.37
CA ALA A 375 11.30 -1.99 14.90
C ALA A 375 10.85 -1.01 13.83
N ALA A 376 11.45 -1.04 12.63
CA ALA A 376 11.19 -0.06 11.59
C ALA A 376 11.38 -0.59 10.16
N ILE A 377 10.64 0.01 9.24
CA ILE A 377 10.75 -0.20 7.80
C ILE A 377 10.66 1.14 7.06
N LEU A 378 11.64 1.42 6.20
CA LEU A 378 11.69 2.61 5.36
C LEU A 378 11.07 2.33 3.99
N CYS A 379 10.04 3.06 3.62
CA CYS A 379 9.49 3.07 2.27
C CYS A 379 10.13 4.17 1.43
N VAL A 380 10.47 3.83 0.19
CA VAL A 380 10.98 4.76 -0.82
C VAL A 380 9.97 4.88 -1.94
N GLY A 381 9.49 6.11 -2.14
CA GLY A 381 8.62 6.50 -3.24
C GLY A 381 9.34 6.76 -4.57
N ALA A 382 8.54 7.05 -5.60
CA ALA A 382 9.04 7.37 -6.92
C ALA A 382 9.81 8.70 -6.92
N ILE A 383 11.04 8.68 -7.42
CA ILE A 383 11.83 9.90 -7.64
C ILE A 383 11.32 10.58 -8.92
N ARG A 384 10.79 11.80 -8.82
CA ARG A 384 10.24 12.55 -9.96
C ARG A 384 10.79 13.97 -10.02
N LYS A 385 10.90 14.53 -11.23
CA LYS A 385 11.16 15.96 -11.41
C LYS A 385 9.89 16.74 -11.05
N ARG A 386 9.98 17.64 -10.07
CA ARG A 386 8.88 18.47 -9.60
C ARG A 386 9.35 19.93 -9.42
N PRO A 387 8.48 20.94 -9.63
CA PRO A 387 8.75 22.29 -9.17
C PRO A 387 8.95 22.28 -7.64
N TRP A 388 10.03 22.87 -7.17
CA TRP A 388 10.43 22.85 -5.77
C TRP A 388 11.13 24.16 -5.42
N GLU A 389 10.96 24.62 -4.18
CA GLU A 389 11.69 25.79 -3.68
C GLU A 389 13.18 25.43 -3.50
N HIS A 390 14.06 26.23 -4.10
CA HIS A 390 15.49 26.07 -4.01
C HIS A 390 16.17 27.44 -4.07
N LEU A 391 16.84 27.82 -2.99
CA LEU A 391 17.61 29.07 -2.88
C LEU A 391 16.78 30.33 -3.18
N GLY A 392 15.54 30.37 -2.70
CA GLY A 392 14.63 31.50 -2.85
C GLY A 392 13.90 31.56 -4.19
N ALA A 393 14.02 30.52 -5.03
CA ALA A 393 13.36 30.44 -6.33
C ALA A 393 12.71 29.07 -6.56
N ILE A 394 11.75 28.98 -7.50
CA ILE A 394 11.20 27.70 -7.93
C ILE A 394 12.10 27.10 -9.02
N ALA A 395 12.61 25.89 -8.79
CA ALA A 395 13.41 25.14 -9.75
C ALA A 395 12.86 23.71 -9.92
N LEU A 396 13.13 23.08 -11.06
CA LEU A 396 12.82 21.65 -11.25
C LEU A 396 13.86 20.80 -10.52
N ARG A 397 13.42 20.11 -9.47
CA ARG A 397 14.27 19.27 -8.61
C ARG A 397 13.81 17.82 -8.66
N SER A 398 14.74 16.89 -8.43
CA SER A 398 14.42 15.47 -8.25
C SER A 398 13.94 15.25 -6.83
N VAL A 399 12.65 14.98 -6.67
CA VAL A 399 11.99 14.89 -5.37
C VAL A 399 11.48 13.48 -5.16
N ALA A 400 11.62 12.98 -3.94
CA ALA A 400 11.10 11.68 -3.50
C ALA A 400 10.37 11.83 -2.17
N THR A 401 9.31 11.06 -1.97
CA THR A 401 8.66 10.94 -0.66
C THR A 401 9.16 9.66 -0.01
N LEU A 402 9.62 9.79 1.23
CA LEU A 402 10.00 8.69 2.11
C LEU A 402 8.90 8.52 3.15
N SER A 403 8.67 7.29 3.58
CA SER A 403 7.90 7.05 4.80
C SER A 403 8.62 6.07 5.70
N LEU A 404 8.41 6.23 7.00
CA LEU A 404 8.94 5.34 8.02
C LEU A 404 7.76 4.78 8.79
N SER A 405 7.58 3.46 8.73
CA SER A 405 6.68 2.77 9.64
C SER A 405 7.51 2.17 10.78
N PHE A 406 7.04 2.31 12.02
CA PHE A 406 7.75 1.84 13.20
C PHE A 406 6.80 1.36 14.30
N ASP A 407 7.32 0.50 15.19
CA ASP A 407 6.60 0.01 16.37
C ASP A 407 6.59 1.09 17.46
N HIS A 408 5.42 1.65 17.75
CA HIS A 408 5.26 2.76 18.67
C HIS A 408 5.49 2.37 20.16
N ARG A 409 5.70 1.08 20.46
CA ARG A 409 6.17 0.64 21.79
C ARG A 409 7.67 0.87 21.97
N LEU A 410 8.44 0.84 20.87
CA LEU A 410 9.90 0.98 20.87
C LEU A 410 10.36 2.40 20.54
N VAL A 411 9.61 3.09 19.69
CA VAL A 411 9.98 4.38 19.11
C VAL A 411 8.79 5.31 19.21
N ASP A 412 8.96 6.48 19.82
CA ASP A 412 7.93 7.52 19.83
C ASP A 412 7.94 8.36 18.54
N GLY A 413 6.91 9.18 18.35
CA GLY A 413 6.81 10.05 17.17
C GLY A 413 7.96 11.06 17.03
N GLU A 414 8.54 11.56 18.13
CA GLU A 414 9.67 12.48 18.03
C GLU A 414 10.92 11.75 17.49
N GLN A 415 11.22 10.56 18.02
CA GLN A 415 12.33 9.72 17.59
C GLN A 415 12.17 9.30 16.12
N GLY A 416 10.97 8.84 15.73
CA GLY A 416 10.64 8.51 14.35
C GLY A 416 10.84 9.71 13.41
N SER A 417 10.34 10.88 13.81
CA SER A 417 10.39 12.10 13.01
C SER A 417 11.82 12.60 12.84
N ARG A 418 12.62 12.60 13.92
CA ARG A 418 14.03 12.99 13.88
C ARG A 418 14.83 12.07 12.99
N PHE A 419 14.63 10.75 13.10
CA PHE A 419 15.32 9.77 12.28
C PHE A 419 14.98 9.92 10.79
N LEU A 420 13.69 10.03 10.45
CA LEU A 420 13.26 10.20 9.07
C LEU A 420 13.75 11.53 8.48
N ALA A 421 13.71 12.61 9.26
CA ALA A 421 14.27 13.90 8.87
C ALA A 421 15.79 13.86 8.69
N GLU A 422 16.52 13.12 9.52
CA GLU A 422 17.96 12.92 9.40
C GLU A 422 18.33 12.20 8.09
N ILE A 423 17.61 11.12 7.75
CA ILE A 423 17.77 10.44 6.45
C ILE A 423 17.51 11.41 5.31
N GLY A 424 16.43 12.20 5.40
CA GLY A 424 16.11 13.23 4.42
C GLY A 424 17.22 14.26 4.23
N ARG A 425 17.78 14.75 5.33
CA ARG A 425 18.91 15.70 5.36
C ARG A 425 20.16 15.12 4.69
N ILE A 426 20.52 13.88 5.01
CA ILE A 426 21.67 13.18 4.40
C ILE A 426 21.47 13.00 2.89
N LEU A 427 20.24 12.75 2.43
CA LEU A 427 19.94 12.61 1.01
C LEU A 427 19.87 13.94 0.26
N SER A 428 19.46 15.02 0.93
CA SER A 428 19.46 16.37 0.35
C SER A 428 20.86 16.99 0.29
N ASP A 429 21.73 16.66 1.24
CA ASP A 429 23.14 17.03 1.22
C ASP A 429 24.05 15.80 1.43
N PRO A 430 24.48 15.14 0.34
CA PRO A 430 25.27 13.93 0.46
C PRO A 430 26.70 14.16 0.98
N PHE A 431 27.13 15.41 1.21
CA PHE A 431 28.35 15.67 2.00
C PHE A 431 28.27 15.03 3.39
N GLU A 432 27.07 14.98 3.97
CA GLU A 432 26.80 14.33 5.25
C GLU A 432 27.18 12.85 5.26
N MET A 433 27.08 12.16 4.11
CA MET A 433 27.52 10.76 4.01
C MET A 433 29.02 10.59 4.19
N ILE A 434 29.82 11.65 3.99
CA ILE A 434 31.26 11.64 4.23
C ILE A 434 31.54 12.09 5.66
N ALA A 435 30.86 13.14 6.13
CA ALA A 435 31.06 13.69 7.46
C ALA A 435 30.68 12.71 8.58
N LEU A 436 29.65 11.88 8.35
CA LEU A 436 29.11 10.93 9.33
C LEU A 436 29.40 9.45 8.99
N GLY A 437 30.00 9.19 7.82
CA GLY A 437 30.01 7.92 7.09
C GLY A 437 30.92 6.82 7.61
#